data_AF-A0A3N9NAN6-F1
#
_entry.id   AF-A0A3N9NAN6-F1
#
_cell.length_a   1.000
_cell.length_b   1.000
_cell.length_c   1.000
_cell.angle_alpha   90.00
_cell.angle_beta   90.00
_cell.angle_gamma   90.00
#
_symmetry.space_group_name_H-M   'P 1'
#
loop_
_entity.id
_entity.type
_entity.pdbx_description
1 polymer ?
#
loop_
_entity_poly.entity_id
_entity_poly.type
_entity_poly.pdbx_seq_one_letter_code
_entity_poly.pdbx_strand_id
1 'polypeptide(L)'
;MKKFVLFFLIITVSLFAILYVGSSFVFDAAVDKVAPRLLPQLAERGINIDTYEYASIKIRPPRTVTIQKLSTSFELALPHQEQKLPSFFYAERVNFHITHLKNPAVVISCDNFQLYVDRSHDFPGTSFGRFDHGFISLRDPIQLSDPRAGLKNVLQKLSDIFNEKEMDPNVIVRAQVTLKVRDKEAQAYLYTVRDDRSAALRFEEKDIRIMADTFELELSDEEVAIIAKYPLRAPLIMRITSDAKESSRQAHRGDPSVPEDAYRHVLWSYLLTQKFGETFAEQVTDAHETLPTNTAAERKMDFSNNRVGREYAKRGVSRDRILWLVRNDRNVIRHPLDAKVSL
;
A
#
# COMPACT_ATOMS: atom_id res chain seq x y z
N MET A 1 -4.22 -5.34 1.85
CA MET A 1 -4.27 -3.87 2.06
C MET A 1 -5.67 -3.28 1.93
N LYS A 2 -6.48 -3.57 0.88
CA LYS A 2 -7.91 -3.18 0.85
C LYS A 2 -8.67 -3.59 2.13
N LYS A 3 -8.48 -4.82 2.58
CA LYS A 3 -9.06 -5.35 3.84
C LYS A 3 -8.52 -4.69 5.12
N PHE A 4 -7.31 -4.13 5.07
CA PHE A 4 -6.60 -3.55 6.22
C PHE A 4 -7.05 -2.13 6.55
N VAL A 5 -7.33 -1.33 5.52
CA VAL A 5 -7.84 0.02 5.69
C VAL A 5 -9.36 -0.01 5.90
N LEU A 6 -10.04 -0.94 5.24
CA LEU A 6 -11.42 -1.32 5.56
C LEU A 6 -11.57 -1.64 7.06
N PHE A 7 -10.60 -2.37 7.61
CA PHE A 7 -10.53 -2.71 9.03
C PHE A 7 -10.41 -1.49 9.95
N PHE A 8 -9.42 -0.61 9.72
CA PHE A 8 -9.21 0.61 10.53
C PHE A 8 -10.49 1.45 10.65
N LEU A 9 -11.24 1.51 9.56
CA LEU A 9 -12.46 2.30 9.53
C LEU A 9 -13.69 1.60 10.12
N ILE A 10 -13.82 0.27 9.96
CA ILE A 10 -14.90 -0.45 10.64
C ILE A 10 -14.72 -0.30 12.15
N ILE A 11 -13.49 -0.36 12.69
CA ILE A 11 -13.25 -0.06 14.11
C ILE A 11 -13.69 1.35 14.46
N THR A 12 -13.25 2.36 13.71
CA THR A 12 -13.51 3.76 14.06
C THR A 12 -14.99 4.12 14.00
N VAL A 13 -15.74 3.56 13.04
CA VAL A 13 -17.18 3.78 12.89
C VAL A 13 -18.00 2.87 13.81
N SER A 14 -17.49 1.68 14.14
CA SER A 14 -18.09 0.82 15.18
C SER A 14 -18.04 1.52 16.52
N LEU A 15 -16.88 2.08 16.90
CA LEU A 15 -16.71 2.97 18.04
C LEU A 15 -17.65 4.19 17.98
N PHE A 16 -18.01 4.65 16.78
CA PHE A 16 -18.91 5.77 16.63
C PHE A 16 -20.39 5.45 16.85
N ALA A 17 -20.86 4.28 16.42
CA ALA A 17 -22.20 3.78 16.77
C ALA A 17 -22.36 3.57 18.31
N ILE A 18 -21.24 3.40 19.02
CA ILE A 18 -21.15 3.24 20.47
C ILE A 18 -21.23 4.59 21.22
N LEU A 19 -20.82 5.72 20.60
CA LEU A 19 -20.70 7.04 21.24
C LEU A 19 -22.00 7.86 21.34
N TYR A 20 -23.14 7.35 20.87
CA TYR A 20 -24.40 8.09 20.85
C TYR A 20 -25.11 8.20 22.22
N VAL A 21 -24.57 7.64 23.31
CA VAL A 21 -25.21 7.69 24.64
C VAL A 21 -24.21 8.12 25.72
N GLY A 22 -24.55 9.20 26.44
CA GLY A 22 -23.60 10.07 27.16
C GLY A 22 -23.21 9.70 28.60
N SER A 23 -22.11 10.31 29.05
CA SER A 23 -21.32 10.06 30.28
C SER A 23 -20.45 8.80 30.19
N SER A 24 -19.24 8.83 30.78
CA SER A 24 -18.28 7.71 30.70
C SER A 24 -18.89 6.40 31.19
N PHE A 25 -19.80 6.46 32.17
CA PHE A 25 -20.48 5.30 32.74
C PHE A 25 -21.49 4.66 31.77
N VAL A 26 -22.22 5.48 31.00
CA VAL A 26 -23.12 4.95 29.97
C VAL A 26 -22.35 4.53 28.74
N PHE A 27 -21.16 5.10 28.52
CA PHE A 27 -20.30 4.66 27.44
C PHE A 27 -19.77 3.26 27.69
N ASP A 28 -19.26 2.95 28.88
CA ASP A 28 -18.85 1.57 29.22
C ASP A 28 -20.04 0.60 29.05
N ALA A 29 -21.22 0.98 29.54
CA ALA A 29 -22.44 0.18 29.35
C ALA A 29 -22.87 0.07 27.87
N ALA A 30 -22.66 1.10 27.05
CA ALA A 30 -22.97 1.08 25.63
C ALA A 30 -21.97 0.23 24.85
N VAL A 31 -20.68 0.33 25.17
CA VAL A 31 -19.62 -0.53 24.65
C VAL A 31 -19.97 -1.99 24.95
N ASP A 32 -20.27 -2.32 26.20
CA ASP A 32 -20.61 -3.68 26.62
C ASP A 32 -21.86 -4.23 25.91
N LYS A 33 -22.81 -3.35 25.56
CA LYS A 33 -24.04 -3.73 24.86
C LYS A 33 -23.87 -3.86 23.35
N VAL A 34 -22.94 -3.09 22.76
CA VAL A 34 -22.79 -2.96 21.31
C VAL A 34 -21.63 -3.81 20.79
N ALA A 35 -20.51 -3.91 21.52
CA ALA A 35 -19.36 -4.71 21.12
C ALA A 35 -19.74 -6.16 20.78
N PRO A 36 -20.57 -6.88 21.57
CA PRO A 36 -20.97 -8.25 21.23
C PRO A 36 -21.74 -8.38 19.90
N ARG A 37 -22.34 -7.29 19.39
CA ARG A 37 -23.05 -7.27 18.10
C ARG A 37 -22.14 -6.94 16.92
N LEU A 38 -21.04 -6.23 17.18
CA LEU A 38 -20.12 -5.74 16.15
C LEU A 38 -18.92 -6.66 15.95
N LEU A 39 -18.40 -7.25 17.03
CA LEU A 39 -17.27 -8.18 16.98
C LEU A 39 -17.52 -9.36 16.02
N PRO A 40 -18.71 -10.00 15.98
CA PRO A 40 -18.97 -11.07 15.00
C PRO A 40 -18.93 -10.58 13.54
N GLN A 41 -19.44 -9.37 13.26
CA GLN A 41 -19.41 -8.80 11.90
C GLN A 41 -18.00 -8.47 11.43
N LEU A 42 -17.12 -8.13 12.37
CA LEU A 42 -15.69 -7.97 12.13
C LEU A 42 -15.02 -9.33 11.89
N ALA A 43 -15.34 -10.33 12.71
CA ALA A 43 -14.80 -11.68 12.56
C ALA A 43 -15.17 -12.30 11.20
N GLU A 44 -16.42 -12.12 10.73
CA GLU A 44 -16.87 -12.51 9.39
C GLU A 44 -16.04 -11.86 8.25
N ARG A 45 -15.42 -10.72 8.53
CA ARG A 45 -14.53 -10.02 7.59
C ARG A 45 -13.06 -10.38 7.78
N GLY A 46 -12.77 -11.36 8.63
CA GLY A 46 -11.43 -11.84 8.95
C GLY A 46 -10.72 -10.97 9.98
N ILE A 47 -11.45 -10.36 10.90
CA ILE A 47 -10.88 -9.47 11.92
C ILE A 47 -11.36 -9.93 13.28
N ASN A 48 -10.46 -10.46 14.10
CA ASN A 48 -10.78 -10.80 15.48
C ASN A 48 -10.16 -9.73 16.37
N ILE A 49 -10.97 -8.95 17.07
CA ILE A 49 -10.45 -7.99 18.06
C ILE A 49 -10.21 -8.74 19.36
N ASP A 50 -8.98 -8.69 19.85
CA ASP A 50 -8.59 -9.37 21.08
C ASP A 50 -8.83 -8.45 22.28
N THR A 51 -8.31 -7.21 22.21
CA THR A 51 -8.49 -6.19 23.25
C THR A 51 -8.67 -4.81 22.66
N TYR A 52 -9.38 -3.94 23.37
CA TYR A 52 -9.44 -2.51 23.10
C TYR A 52 -9.43 -1.73 24.41
N GLU A 53 -8.70 -0.61 24.44
CA GLU A 53 -8.59 0.24 25.63
C GLU A 53 -8.60 1.71 25.21
N TYR A 54 -9.01 2.59 26.13
CA TYR A 54 -8.96 4.03 25.91
C TYR A 54 -8.76 4.76 27.24
N ALA A 55 -8.08 5.91 27.23
CA ALA A 55 -7.75 6.62 28.46
C ALA A 55 -8.91 7.50 28.97
N SER A 56 -9.61 8.19 28.07
CA SER A 56 -10.76 9.02 28.44
C SER A 56 -11.60 9.39 27.23
N ILE A 57 -12.84 9.81 27.50
CA ILE A 57 -13.73 10.39 26.50
C ILE A 57 -14.10 11.80 26.95
N LYS A 58 -13.86 12.76 26.06
CA LYS A 58 -14.18 14.17 26.30
C LYS A 58 -15.32 14.57 25.38
N ILE A 59 -16.41 15.03 25.96
CA ILE A 59 -17.47 15.69 25.22
C ILE A 59 -17.19 17.19 25.31
N ARG A 60 -16.93 17.83 24.17
CA ARG A 60 -16.84 19.29 24.07
C ARG A 60 -18.17 19.81 23.53
N PRO A 61 -19.02 20.38 24.38
CA PRO A 61 -20.30 20.89 23.95
C PRO A 61 -20.15 21.99 22.89
N PRO A 62 -21.07 22.08 21.92
CA PRO A 62 -22.26 21.22 21.80
C PRO A 62 -22.11 20.00 20.88
N ARG A 63 -20.96 19.75 20.23
CA ARG A 63 -20.95 18.89 19.02
C ARG A 63 -19.75 17.98 18.79
N THR A 64 -18.75 17.96 19.68
CA THR A 64 -17.58 17.10 19.45
C THR A 64 -17.42 16.09 20.57
N VAL A 65 -17.30 14.82 20.19
CA VAL A 65 -16.90 13.74 21.08
C VAL A 65 -15.50 13.32 20.71
N THR A 66 -14.60 13.25 21.68
CA THR A 66 -13.20 12.87 21.47
C THR A 66 -12.83 11.70 22.36
N ILE A 67 -12.39 10.60 21.77
CA ILE A 67 -11.72 9.49 22.47
C ILE A 67 -10.22 9.79 22.53
N GLN A 68 -9.61 9.64 23.71
CA GLN A 68 -8.17 9.85 23.93
C GLN A 68 -7.45 8.50 24.12
N LYS A 69 -6.28 8.36 23.50
CA LYS A 69 -5.38 7.20 23.63
C LYS A 69 -6.09 5.87 23.40
N LEU A 70 -6.82 5.77 22.28
CA LEU A 70 -7.47 4.53 21.87
C LEU A 70 -6.40 3.54 21.43
N SER A 71 -6.36 2.35 22.01
CA SER A 71 -5.54 1.23 21.56
C SER A 71 -6.42 0.01 21.25
N THR A 72 -6.00 -0.81 20.29
CA THR A 72 -6.70 -2.03 19.94
C THR A 72 -5.70 -3.07 19.42
N SER A 73 -5.76 -4.27 19.98
CA SER A 73 -5.08 -5.45 19.44
C SER A 73 -6.06 -6.34 18.71
N PHE A 74 -5.64 -6.90 17.58
CA PHE A 74 -6.51 -7.69 16.73
C PHE A 74 -5.71 -8.64 15.82
N GLU A 75 -6.37 -9.70 15.38
CA GLU A 75 -5.87 -10.63 14.39
C GLU A 75 -6.52 -10.40 13.03
N LEU A 76 -5.70 -10.30 11.98
CA LEU A 76 -6.18 -10.25 10.59
C LEU A 76 -6.06 -11.61 9.91
N ALA A 77 -7.19 -12.16 9.48
CA ALA A 77 -7.24 -13.28 8.56
C ALA A 77 -7.23 -12.78 7.10
N LEU A 78 -6.15 -13.09 6.38
CA LEU A 78 -6.05 -12.80 4.96
C LEU A 78 -6.76 -13.90 4.14
N PRO A 79 -7.47 -13.54 3.05
CA PRO A 79 -8.12 -14.54 2.20
C PRO A 79 -7.06 -15.46 1.60
N HIS A 80 -7.35 -16.77 1.59
CA HIS A 80 -6.44 -17.82 1.11
C HIS A 80 -5.18 -18.01 1.97
N GLN A 81 -5.21 -17.58 3.24
CA GLN A 81 -4.15 -17.86 4.21
C GLN A 81 -4.75 -18.40 5.51
N GLU A 82 -4.16 -19.48 6.03
CA GLU A 82 -4.54 -20.06 7.32
C GLU A 82 -3.96 -19.26 8.49
N GLN A 83 -2.81 -18.61 8.28
CA GLN A 83 -2.16 -17.82 9.31
C GLN A 83 -2.86 -16.47 9.50
N LYS A 84 -3.19 -16.17 10.76
CA LYS A 84 -3.67 -14.87 11.17
C LYS A 84 -2.50 -13.94 11.50
N LEU A 85 -2.64 -12.66 11.23
CA LEU A 85 -1.62 -11.65 11.48
C LEU A 85 -1.96 -10.84 12.74
N PRO A 86 -1.20 -11.00 13.83
CA PRO A 86 -1.31 -10.14 14.99
C PRO A 86 -1.09 -8.69 14.55
N SER A 87 -1.93 -7.79 15.03
CA SER A 87 -1.92 -6.42 14.58
C SER A 87 -2.31 -5.50 15.73
N PHE A 88 -1.80 -4.28 15.66
CA PHE A 88 -1.97 -3.30 16.70
C PHE A 88 -2.33 -1.95 16.10
N PHE A 89 -3.30 -1.30 16.73
CA PHE A 89 -3.73 0.04 16.39
C PHE A 89 -3.66 0.93 17.63
N TYR A 90 -3.15 2.14 17.47
CA TYR A 90 -3.17 3.18 18.48
C TYR A 90 -3.58 4.50 17.85
N ALA A 91 -4.31 5.34 18.58
CA ALA A 91 -4.57 6.71 18.22
C ALA A 91 -4.56 7.62 19.44
N GLU A 92 -3.82 8.72 19.36
CA GLU A 92 -3.81 9.72 20.42
C GLU A 92 -5.20 10.34 20.59
N ARG A 93 -5.86 10.67 19.47
CA ARG A 93 -7.22 11.24 19.50
C ARG A 93 -8.06 10.72 18.34
N VAL A 94 -9.28 10.32 18.65
CA VAL A 94 -10.33 10.08 17.65
C VAL A 94 -11.45 11.08 17.90
N ASN A 95 -11.69 11.96 16.92
CA ASN A 95 -12.71 12.99 17.00
C ASN A 95 -13.92 12.64 16.15
N PHE A 96 -15.09 12.87 16.74
CA PHE A 96 -16.39 12.72 16.11
C PHE A 96 -17.09 14.06 16.20
N HIS A 97 -17.21 14.73 15.06
CA HIS A 97 -17.80 16.05 14.98
C HIS A 97 -19.21 15.99 14.38
N ILE A 98 -20.21 16.36 15.17
CA ILE A 98 -21.61 16.41 14.76
C ILE A 98 -21.85 17.68 13.94
N THR A 99 -22.21 17.50 12.67
CA THR A 99 -22.36 18.60 11.70
C THR A 99 -23.80 19.16 11.65
N HIS A 100 -24.80 18.35 11.95
CA HIS A 100 -26.22 18.70 11.88
C HIS A 100 -26.96 18.28 13.16
N LEU A 101 -27.97 19.04 13.61
CA LEU A 101 -28.76 18.71 14.82
C LEU A 101 -30.11 18.06 14.50
N LYS A 102 -30.77 18.45 13.40
CA LYS A 102 -32.08 17.88 13.01
C LYS A 102 -31.95 16.51 12.32
N ASN A 103 -30.94 16.36 11.48
CA ASN A 103 -30.56 15.11 10.81
C ASN A 103 -29.11 14.84 11.15
N PRO A 104 -28.82 14.29 12.34
CA PRO A 104 -27.47 14.31 12.84
C PRO A 104 -26.55 13.45 11.99
N ALA A 105 -25.42 14.04 11.62
CA ALA A 105 -24.39 13.41 10.81
C ALA A 105 -23.02 13.76 11.35
N VAL A 106 -22.05 12.87 11.16
CA VAL A 106 -20.74 12.99 11.80
C VAL A 106 -19.59 12.87 10.84
N VAL A 107 -18.63 13.76 11.05
CA VAL A 107 -17.31 13.77 10.44
C VAL A 107 -16.32 13.15 11.43
N ILE A 108 -15.45 12.30 10.92
CA ILE A 108 -14.49 11.53 11.73
C ILE A 108 -13.07 12.04 11.43
N SER A 109 -12.27 12.23 12.47
CA SER A 109 -10.82 12.37 12.33
C SER A 109 -10.08 11.54 13.35
N CYS A 110 -8.88 11.12 13.00
CA CYS A 110 -7.97 10.38 13.86
C CYS A 110 -6.60 11.05 13.80
N ASP A 111 -6.07 11.47 14.95
CA ASP A 111 -4.80 12.18 15.07
C ASP A 111 -3.73 11.28 15.70
N ASN A 112 -2.50 11.41 15.19
CA ASN A 112 -1.31 10.69 15.64
C ASN A 112 -1.58 9.19 15.83
N PHE A 113 -2.16 8.56 14.80
CA PHE A 113 -2.40 7.13 14.80
C PHE A 113 -1.14 6.35 14.47
N GLN A 114 -1.03 5.17 15.06
CA GLN A 114 -0.06 4.15 14.71
C GLN A 114 -0.81 2.88 14.34
N LEU A 115 -0.30 2.20 13.34
CA LEU A 115 -0.91 0.98 12.85
C LEU A 115 0.19 0.01 12.43
N TYR A 116 0.25 -1.11 13.13
CA TYR A 116 1.27 -2.14 12.96
C TYR A 116 0.60 -3.46 12.61
N VAL A 117 1.18 -4.18 11.66
CA VAL A 117 0.83 -5.57 11.36
C VAL A 117 2.08 -6.37 11.58
N ASP A 118 2.04 -7.29 12.53
CA ASP A 118 3.14 -8.20 12.75
C ASP A 118 3.30 -9.09 11.52
N ARG A 119 4.48 -8.95 10.90
CA ARG A 119 4.91 -9.73 9.76
C ARG A 119 6.21 -10.45 10.10
N SER A 120 6.22 -11.15 11.21
CA SER A 120 7.23 -12.16 11.52
C SER A 120 7.53 -13.10 10.33
N HIS A 121 6.67 -13.16 9.31
CA HIS A 121 6.88 -13.84 8.04
C HIS A 121 6.72 -12.87 6.85
N ASP A 122 7.61 -12.94 5.86
CA ASP A 122 7.61 -12.11 4.63
C ASP A 122 6.42 -12.45 3.72
N PHE A 123 5.23 -11.98 4.05
CA PHE A 123 4.03 -12.27 3.25
C PHE A 123 4.08 -11.57 1.89
N PRO A 124 4.01 -12.32 0.77
CA PRO A 124 3.94 -11.71 -0.55
C PRO A 124 2.61 -10.96 -0.73
N GLY A 125 2.68 -9.66 -1.04
CA GLY A 125 1.51 -8.84 -1.39
C GLY A 125 0.93 -7.98 -0.27
N THR A 126 1.47 -8.03 0.95
CA THR A 126 1.25 -6.98 1.94
C THR A 126 2.48 -6.07 1.90
N SER A 127 2.31 -4.77 1.68
CA SER A 127 3.40 -3.88 1.25
C SER A 127 3.83 -2.84 2.30
N PHE A 128 2.96 -2.54 3.28
CA PHE A 128 3.26 -1.59 4.38
C PHE A 128 3.41 -2.27 5.75
N GLY A 129 4.61 -2.20 6.34
CA GLY A 129 4.90 -2.84 7.63
C GLY A 129 4.34 -2.08 8.82
N ARG A 130 4.37 -0.75 8.77
CA ARG A 130 3.93 0.11 9.86
C ARG A 130 3.51 1.48 9.36
N PHE A 131 2.51 2.07 9.98
CA PHE A 131 2.16 3.48 9.85
C PHE A 131 2.42 4.15 11.19
N ASP A 132 3.16 5.25 11.17
CA ASP A 132 3.49 6.08 12.33
C ASP A 132 3.04 7.52 12.08
N HIS A 133 2.79 8.26 13.17
CA HIS A 133 2.42 9.68 13.12
C HIS A 133 1.24 9.98 12.17
N GLY A 134 0.32 9.02 12.08
CA GLY A 134 -0.76 9.04 11.11
C GLY A 134 -1.82 10.10 11.45
N PHE A 135 -2.40 10.69 10.41
CA PHE A 135 -3.59 11.50 10.47
C PHE A 135 -4.55 11.04 9.38
N ILE A 136 -5.81 10.83 9.76
CA ILE A 136 -6.89 10.63 8.81
C ILE A 136 -8.06 11.55 9.12
N SER A 137 -8.72 12.06 8.10
CA SER A 137 -9.97 12.81 8.23
C SER A 137 -10.91 12.46 7.09
N LEU A 138 -12.15 12.15 7.46
CA LEU A 138 -13.25 11.83 6.56
C LEU A 138 -14.25 12.98 6.63
N ARG A 139 -14.20 13.89 5.65
CA ARG A 139 -15.02 15.10 5.67
C ARG A 139 -16.46 14.87 5.23
N ASP A 140 -16.75 13.72 4.64
CA ASP A 140 -18.12 13.33 4.32
C ASP A 140 -18.91 12.99 5.60
N PRO A 141 -20.02 13.68 5.87
CA PRO A 141 -20.83 13.37 7.03
C PRO A 141 -21.47 11.98 6.92
N ILE A 142 -21.25 11.14 7.92
CA ILE A 142 -21.94 9.86 8.10
C ILE A 142 -23.29 10.14 8.77
N GLN A 143 -24.38 9.92 8.04
CA GLN A 143 -25.73 10.10 8.58
C GLN A 143 -26.01 9.10 9.71
N LEU A 144 -26.45 9.59 10.87
CA LEU A 144 -26.76 8.75 12.04
C LEU A 144 -28.08 8.00 11.91
N SER A 145 -28.97 8.43 11.01
CA SER A 145 -30.22 7.73 10.71
C SER A 145 -30.00 6.39 10.01
N ASP A 146 -28.91 6.27 9.24
CA ASP A 146 -28.47 5.02 8.62
C ASP A 146 -26.94 4.87 8.68
N PRO A 147 -26.41 4.52 9.87
CA PRO A 147 -24.97 4.41 10.08
C PRO A 147 -24.36 3.27 9.25
N ARG A 148 -25.15 2.26 8.86
CA ARG A 148 -24.69 1.14 8.02
C ARG A 148 -24.43 1.59 6.59
N ALA A 149 -25.35 2.36 6.00
CA ALA A 149 -25.14 2.92 4.67
C ALA A 149 -24.01 3.96 4.66
N GLY A 150 -23.97 4.83 5.68
CA GLY A 150 -22.87 5.78 5.84
C GLY A 150 -21.50 5.08 5.95
N LEU A 151 -21.40 4.03 6.77
CA LEU A 151 -20.21 3.20 6.87
C LEU A 151 -19.84 2.57 5.52
N LYS A 152 -20.80 1.94 4.83
CA LYS A 152 -20.56 1.34 3.52
C LYS A 152 -19.99 2.35 2.52
N ASN A 153 -20.52 3.57 2.50
CA ASN A 153 -20.04 4.64 1.63
C ASN A 153 -18.59 5.02 1.96
N VAL A 154 -18.28 5.27 3.23
CA VAL A 154 -16.91 5.65 3.61
C VAL A 154 -15.91 4.51 3.37
N LEU A 155 -16.31 3.25 3.62
CA LEU A 155 -15.49 2.08 3.28
C LEU A 155 -15.24 1.97 1.78
N GLN A 156 -16.25 2.26 0.96
CA GLN A 156 -16.10 2.29 -0.49
C GLN A 156 -15.13 3.38 -0.91
N LYS A 157 -15.30 4.61 -0.41
CA LYS A 157 -14.39 5.73 -0.70
C LYS A 157 -12.96 5.42 -0.30
N LEU A 158 -12.76 4.89 0.91
CA LEU A 158 -11.46 4.39 1.37
C LEU A 158 -10.91 3.30 0.46
N SER A 159 -11.71 2.30 0.13
CA SER A 159 -11.28 1.25 -0.80
C SER A 159 -10.81 1.85 -2.12
N ASP A 160 -11.51 2.85 -2.65
CA ASP A 160 -11.16 3.53 -3.90
C ASP A 160 -9.80 4.26 -3.81
N ILE A 161 -9.48 4.87 -2.66
CA ILE A 161 -8.14 5.43 -2.34
C ILE A 161 -7.05 4.37 -2.54
N PHE A 162 -7.30 3.17 -2.01
CA PHE A 162 -6.37 2.06 -2.05
C PHE A 162 -6.49 1.22 -3.33
N ASN A 163 -7.30 1.67 -4.29
CA ASN A 163 -7.48 1.02 -5.60
C ASN A 163 -6.96 1.90 -6.74
N GLU A 164 -6.27 2.99 -6.42
CA GLU A 164 -5.69 3.92 -7.41
C GLU A 164 -6.75 4.51 -8.35
N LYS A 165 -8.00 4.58 -7.88
CA LYS A 165 -9.06 5.32 -8.56
C LYS A 165 -8.99 6.78 -8.13
N GLU A 166 -9.39 7.69 -9.01
CA GLU A 166 -9.68 9.06 -8.64
C GLU A 166 -10.63 9.07 -7.43
N MET A 167 -10.19 9.68 -6.34
CA MET A 167 -10.95 9.68 -5.10
C MET A 167 -11.87 10.89 -5.01
N ASP A 168 -12.88 10.76 -4.15
CA ASP A 168 -13.56 11.91 -3.59
C ASP A 168 -12.55 12.81 -2.82
N PRO A 169 -12.54 14.14 -3.06
CA PRO A 169 -11.64 15.06 -2.41
C PRO A 169 -11.80 15.14 -0.87
N ASN A 170 -12.86 14.55 -0.31
CA ASN A 170 -13.20 14.68 1.12
C ASN A 170 -12.43 13.77 2.07
N VAL A 171 -11.54 12.90 1.59
CA VAL A 171 -10.66 12.12 2.46
C VAL A 171 -9.27 12.76 2.52
N ILE A 172 -8.70 12.84 3.72
CA ILE A 172 -7.31 13.26 3.95
C ILE A 172 -6.61 12.16 4.72
N VAL A 173 -5.48 11.72 4.22
CA VAL A 173 -4.56 10.80 4.88
C VAL A 173 -3.16 11.42 4.84
N ARG A 174 -2.46 11.34 5.98
CA ARG A 174 -1.03 11.63 6.11
C ARG A 174 -0.42 10.62 7.07
N ALA A 175 0.74 10.05 6.79
CA ALA A 175 1.41 9.14 7.71
C ALA A 175 2.87 8.94 7.29
N GLN A 176 3.74 8.64 8.24
CA GLN A 176 5.04 8.05 7.95
C GLN A 176 4.85 6.55 7.81
N VAL A 177 5.27 5.98 6.70
CA VAL A 177 5.04 4.57 6.37
C VAL A 177 6.37 3.85 6.31
N THR A 178 6.53 2.81 7.12
CA THR A 178 7.69 1.92 7.06
C THR A 178 7.45 0.83 6.02
N LEU A 179 8.33 0.78 5.03
CA LEU A 179 8.43 -0.26 4.03
C LEU A 179 9.54 -1.23 4.42
N LYS A 180 9.25 -2.52 4.29
CA LYS A 180 10.25 -3.57 4.45
C LYS A 180 10.45 -4.27 3.11
N VAL A 181 11.69 -4.32 2.66
CA VAL A 181 12.10 -5.07 1.47
C VAL A 181 13.25 -5.96 1.91
N ARG A 182 12.97 -7.26 2.03
CA ARG A 182 13.89 -8.27 2.60
C ARG A 182 14.24 -7.93 4.06
N ASP A 183 15.53 -7.84 4.36
CA ASP A 183 16.10 -7.54 5.67
C ASP A 183 16.24 -6.03 5.95
N LYS A 184 15.94 -5.19 4.95
CA LYS A 184 16.05 -3.74 5.07
C LYS A 184 14.71 -3.07 5.26
N GLU A 185 14.71 -2.00 6.03
CA GLU A 185 13.54 -1.14 6.26
C GLU A 185 13.86 0.29 5.90
N ALA A 186 12.89 0.99 5.31
CA ALA A 186 12.99 2.39 4.97
C ALA A 186 11.63 3.07 5.15
N GLN A 187 11.63 4.39 5.31
CA GLN A 187 10.41 5.14 5.61
C GLN A 187 10.11 6.16 4.52
N ALA A 188 8.82 6.36 4.26
CA ALA A 188 8.35 7.43 3.39
C ALA A 188 7.08 8.10 3.91
N TYR A 189 7.00 9.41 3.70
CA TYR A 189 5.85 10.20 4.03
C TYR A 189 4.75 10.03 2.97
N LEU A 190 3.68 9.37 3.38
CA LEU A 190 2.44 9.21 2.60
C LEU A 190 1.53 10.39 2.88
N TYR A 191 0.99 11.01 1.84
CA TYR A 191 0.02 12.09 1.98
C TYR A 191 -1.01 12.09 0.85
N THR A 192 -2.10 12.82 1.08
CA THR A 192 -3.14 13.05 0.06
C THR A 192 -2.83 14.32 -0.73
N VAL A 193 -2.71 14.18 -2.03
CA VAL A 193 -2.72 15.28 -3.00
C VAL A 193 -4.14 15.46 -3.51
N ARG A 194 -4.56 16.72 -3.69
CA ARG A 194 -5.86 17.09 -4.21
C ARG A 194 -5.70 17.86 -5.50
N ASP A 195 -6.54 17.55 -6.47
CA ASP A 195 -6.84 18.41 -7.61
C ASP A 195 -8.30 18.89 -7.50
N ASP A 196 -8.77 19.69 -8.48
CA ASP A 196 -10.10 20.29 -8.46
C ASP A 196 -11.26 19.25 -8.51
N ARG A 197 -10.99 18.01 -8.91
CA ARG A 197 -12.00 16.97 -9.16
C ARG A 197 -11.74 15.66 -8.41
N SER A 198 -10.52 15.46 -7.91
CA SER A 198 -10.08 14.20 -7.34
C SER A 198 -9.05 14.37 -6.23
N ALA A 199 -8.88 13.32 -5.44
CA ALA A 199 -7.71 13.16 -4.58
C ALA A 199 -6.93 11.89 -4.94
N ALA A 200 -5.62 11.91 -4.69
CA ALA A 200 -4.72 10.76 -4.86
C ALA A 200 -3.78 10.62 -3.65
N LEU A 201 -3.40 9.39 -3.30
CA LEU A 201 -2.28 9.18 -2.37
C LEU A 201 -0.96 9.35 -3.13
N ARG A 202 0.00 9.96 -2.45
CA ARG A 202 1.37 10.16 -2.93
C ARG A 202 2.37 9.89 -1.81
N PHE A 203 3.53 9.37 -2.19
CA PHE A 203 4.72 9.49 -1.37
C PHE A 203 5.48 10.76 -1.71
N GLU A 204 6.29 11.25 -0.78
CA GLU A 204 7.25 12.30 -1.08
C GLU A 204 8.43 11.73 -1.88
N GLU A 205 8.73 12.34 -3.04
CA GLU A 205 9.76 11.84 -3.96
C GLU A 205 11.14 11.78 -3.32
N LYS A 206 11.47 12.74 -2.45
CA LYS A 206 12.72 12.73 -1.68
C LYS A 206 12.85 11.46 -0.84
N ASP A 207 11.77 11.02 -0.21
CA ASP A 207 11.78 9.81 0.60
C ASP A 207 11.92 8.57 -0.28
N ILE A 208 11.30 8.54 -1.47
CA ILE A 208 11.52 7.45 -2.44
C ILE A 208 13.01 7.31 -2.79
N ARG A 209 13.74 8.42 -2.97
CA ARG A 209 15.19 8.39 -3.23
C ARG A 209 15.97 7.81 -2.05
N ILE A 210 15.68 8.28 -0.83
CA ILE A 210 16.31 7.76 0.39
C ILE A 210 16.05 6.25 0.55
N MET A 211 14.83 5.81 0.24
CA MET A 211 14.48 4.38 0.25
C MET A 211 15.23 3.61 -0.83
N ALA A 212 15.38 4.16 -2.04
CA ALA A 212 16.16 3.54 -3.11
C ALA A 212 17.62 3.34 -2.70
N ASP A 213 18.26 4.36 -2.11
CA ASP A 213 19.62 4.26 -1.57
C ASP A 213 19.72 3.17 -0.49
N THR A 214 18.75 3.14 0.44
CA THR A 214 18.68 2.13 1.51
C THR A 214 18.60 0.71 0.92
N PHE A 215 17.76 0.53 -0.10
CA PHE A 215 17.57 -0.75 -0.77
C PHE A 215 18.59 -1.04 -1.88
N GLU A 216 19.61 -0.18 -2.05
CA GLU A 216 20.64 -0.29 -3.10
C GLU A 216 20.04 -0.41 -4.51
N LEU A 217 19.00 0.37 -4.77
CA LEU A 217 18.31 0.46 -6.06
C LEU A 217 18.76 1.74 -6.77
N GLU A 218 19.16 1.59 -8.02
CA GLU A 218 19.39 2.72 -8.91
C GLU A 218 18.06 3.06 -9.58
N LEU A 219 17.55 4.27 -9.34
CA LEU A 219 16.29 4.75 -9.90
C LEU A 219 16.54 6.07 -10.66
N SER A 220 15.91 6.22 -11.83
CA SER A 220 15.83 7.50 -12.52
C SER A 220 14.86 8.47 -11.83
N ASP A 221 14.91 9.74 -12.23
CA ASP A 221 13.97 10.76 -11.74
C ASP A 221 12.52 10.41 -12.13
N GLU A 222 12.31 9.87 -13.33
CA GLU A 222 11.00 9.42 -13.79
C GLU A 222 10.49 8.21 -13.01
N GLU A 223 11.36 7.25 -12.67
CA GLU A 223 10.99 6.11 -11.83
C GLU A 223 10.58 6.56 -10.42
N VAL A 224 11.33 7.49 -9.83
CA VAL A 224 11.01 8.09 -8.54
C VAL A 224 9.62 8.72 -8.57
N ALA A 225 9.31 9.50 -9.61
CA ALA A 225 8.00 10.12 -9.78
C ALA A 225 6.87 9.08 -9.95
N ILE A 226 7.11 8.01 -10.71
CA ILE A 226 6.13 6.91 -10.87
C ILE A 226 5.89 6.21 -9.53
N ILE A 227 6.95 5.83 -8.81
CA ILE A 227 6.84 5.13 -7.52
C ILE A 227 6.13 6.00 -6.49
N ALA A 228 6.46 7.31 -6.43
CA ALA A 228 5.79 8.28 -5.60
C ALA A 228 4.30 8.43 -5.95
N LYS A 229 3.96 8.32 -7.25
CA LYS A 229 2.60 8.37 -7.78
C LYS A 229 1.76 7.13 -7.44
N TYR A 230 2.39 5.97 -7.23
CA TYR A 230 1.68 4.73 -6.90
C TYR A 230 2.15 4.12 -5.56
N PRO A 231 1.84 4.74 -4.41
CA PRO A 231 2.32 4.28 -3.10
C PRO A 231 2.05 2.81 -2.80
N LEU A 232 0.94 2.29 -3.32
CA LEU A 232 0.46 0.94 -3.08
C LEU A 232 1.28 -0.11 -3.85
N ARG A 233 1.83 0.29 -5.00
CA ARG A 233 2.70 -0.53 -5.85
C ARG A 233 4.15 -0.40 -5.41
N ALA A 234 4.56 0.74 -4.85
CA ALA A 234 5.94 1.05 -4.50
C ALA A 234 6.70 -0.11 -3.83
N PRO A 235 6.18 -0.77 -2.77
CA PRO A 235 6.98 -1.79 -2.06
C PRO A 235 7.12 -3.07 -2.88
N LEU A 236 6.14 -3.36 -3.74
CA LEU A 236 6.19 -4.48 -4.67
C LEU A 236 7.12 -4.18 -5.86
N ILE A 237 7.13 -2.95 -6.38
CA ILE A 237 8.09 -2.52 -7.40
C ILE A 237 9.51 -2.68 -6.85
N MET A 238 9.79 -2.13 -5.67
CA MET A 238 11.11 -2.21 -5.02
C MET A 238 11.55 -3.65 -4.77
N ARG A 239 10.65 -4.51 -4.28
CA ARG A 239 10.92 -5.94 -4.11
C ARG A 239 11.21 -6.63 -5.44
N ILE A 240 10.40 -6.40 -6.48
CA ILE A 240 10.58 -6.99 -7.80
C ILE A 240 11.92 -6.56 -8.42
N THR A 241 12.28 -5.27 -8.32
CA THR A 241 13.57 -4.76 -8.80
C THR A 241 14.73 -5.41 -8.05
N SER A 242 14.66 -5.49 -6.72
CA SER A 242 15.67 -6.16 -5.89
C SER A 242 15.78 -7.66 -6.21
N ASP A 243 14.66 -8.35 -6.42
CA ASP A 243 14.59 -9.77 -6.76
C ASP A 243 15.19 -10.06 -8.14
N ALA A 244 14.91 -9.23 -9.14
CA ALA A 244 15.51 -9.38 -10.46
C ALA A 244 17.04 -9.16 -10.44
N LYS A 245 17.49 -8.09 -9.76
CA LYS A 245 18.92 -7.76 -9.59
C LYS A 245 19.70 -8.87 -8.89
N GLU A 246 19.15 -9.41 -7.80
CA GLU A 246 19.82 -10.49 -7.07
C GLU A 246 19.79 -11.81 -7.86
N SER A 247 18.65 -12.15 -8.48
CA SER A 247 18.52 -13.37 -9.29
C SER A 247 19.51 -13.38 -10.46
N SER A 248 19.71 -12.24 -11.12
CA SER A 248 20.67 -12.13 -12.23
C SER A 248 22.11 -12.28 -11.76
N ARG A 249 22.48 -11.56 -10.68
CA ARG A 249 23.80 -11.64 -10.05
C ARG A 249 24.15 -13.06 -9.60
N GLN A 250 23.22 -13.74 -8.93
CA GLN A 250 23.43 -15.11 -8.47
C GLN A 250 23.63 -16.07 -9.66
N ALA A 251 22.82 -15.94 -10.71
CA ALA A 251 22.97 -16.76 -11.91
C ALA A 251 24.33 -16.52 -12.58
N HIS A 252 24.77 -15.26 -12.69
CA HIS A 252 26.07 -14.92 -13.29
C HIS A 252 27.26 -15.37 -12.43
N ARG A 253 27.17 -15.25 -11.10
CA ARG A 253 28.19 -15.80 -10.18
C ARG A 253 28.30 -17.33 -10.30
N GLY A 254 27.17 -18.01 -10.46
CA GLY A 254 27.14 -19.48 -10.64
C GLY A 254 27.62 -19.93 -12.01
N ASP A 255 27.42 -19.11 -13.04
CA ASP A 255 27.85 -19.37 -14.42
C ASP A 255 28.15 -18.03 -15.12
N PRO A 256 29.43 -17.64 -15.28
CA PRO A 256 29.82 -16.38 -15.90
C PRO A 256 29.37 -16.21 -17.36
N SER A 257 28.91 -17.28 -18.02
CA SER A 257 28.33 -17.20 -19.36
C SER A 257 26.91 -16.61 -19.38
N VAL A 258 26.25 -16.46 -18.21
CA VAL A 258 24.97 -15.77 -18.12
C VAL A 258 25.16 -14.30 -18.50
N PRO A 259 24.41 -13.77 -19.49
CA PRO A 259 24.36 -12.34 -19.73
C PRO A 259 23.54 -11.69 -18.59
N GLU A 260 24.21 -11.30 -17.50
CA GLU A 260 23.59 -10.83 -16.27
C GLU A 260 22.56 -9.72 -16.54
N ASP A 261 22.96 -8.74 -17.32
CA ASP A 261 22.19 -7.54 -17.60
C ASP A 261 20.92 -7.86 -18.41
N ALA A 262 21.06 -8.60 -19.51
CA ALA A 262 19.92 -9.09 -20.29
C ALA A 262 18.96 -9.95 -19.45
N TYR A 263 19.50 -10.80 -18.57
CA TYR A 263 18.66 -11.59 -17.66
C TYR A 263 17.91 -10.70 -16.67
N ARG A 264 18.58 -9.72 -16.07
CA ARG A 264 17.98 -8.74 -15.15
C ARG A 264 16.80 -8.04 -15.81
N HIS A 265 16.98 -7.44 -16.98
CA HIS A 265 15.93 -6.68 -17.68
C HIS A 265 14.74 -7.56 -18.10
N VAL A 266 15.00 -8.73 -18.69
CA VAL A 266 13.93 -9.66 -19.08
C VAL A 266 13.14 -10.14 -17.87
N LEU A 267 13.82 -10.57 -16.79
CA LEU A 267 13.16 -11.06 -15.58
C LEU A 267 12.39 -9.95 -14.88
N TRP A 268 12.98 -8.76 -14.77
CA TRP A 268 12.35 -7.60 -14.14
C TRP A 268 11.06 -7.20 -14.84
N SER A 269 11.11 -7.01 -16.16
CA SER A 269 9.93 -6.62 -16.94
C SER A 269 8.87 -7.73 -16.97
N TYR A 270 9.28 -9.01 -16.99
CA TYR A 270 8.38 -10.15 -16.83
C TYR A 270 7.63 -10.11 -15.49
N LEU A 271 8.33 -9.91 -14.37
CA LEU A 271 7.73 -9.89 -13.04
C LEU A 271 6.80 -8.68 -12.83
N LEU A 272 7.19 -7.50 -13.33
CA LEU A 272 6.33 -6.32 -13.32
C LEU A 272 5.05 -6.56 -14.13
N THR A 273 5.16 -7.19 -15.31
CA THR A 273 4.01 -7.49 -16.17
C THR A 273 3.07 -8.49 -15.53
N GLN A 274 3.60 -9.56 -14.93
CA GLN A 274 2.81 -10.53 -14.17
C GLN A 274 2.05 -9.85 -13.02
N LYS A 275 2.65 -8.84 -12.38
CA LYS A 275 2.07 -8.21 -11.19
C LYS A 275 1.10 -7.08 -11.49
N PHE A 276 1.39 -6.25 -12.49
CA PHE A 276 0.71 -4.99 -12.73
C PHE A 276 0.16 -4.83 -14.15
N GLY A 277 0.42 -5.79 -15.04
CA GLY A 277 0.07 -5.72 -16.46
C GLY A 277 1.14 -5.02 -17.30
N GLU A 278 1.06 -5.25 -18.61
CA GLU A 278 2.04 -4.81 -19.62
C GLU A 278 2.23 -3.28 -19.62
N THR A 279 1.14 -2.52 -19.69
CA THR A 279 1.18 -1.06 -19.81
C THR A 279 1.92 -0.41 -18.65
N PHE A 280 1.71 -0.91 -17.42
CA PHE A 280 2.40 -0.34 -16.26
C PHE A 280 3.86 -0.81 -16.19
N ALA A 281 4.13 -2.07 -16.56
CA ALA A 281 5.49 -2.56 -16.62
C ALA A 281 6.32 -1.74 -17.61
N GLU A 282 5.78 -1.44 -18.79
CA GLU A 282 6.41 -0.57 -19.79
C GLU A 282 6.72 0.82 -19.24
N GLN A 283 5.76 1.48 -18.58
CA GLN A 283 5.99 2.79 -17.97
C GLN A 283 7.16 2.79 -16.98
N VAL A 284 7.24 1.77 -16.12
CA VAL A 284 8.32 1.65 -15.14
C VAL A 284 9.65 1.34 -15.82
N THR A 285 9.68 0.37 -16.73
CA THR A 285 10.95 -0.02 -17.38
C THR A 285 11.47 1.06 -18.31
N ASP A 286 10.61 1.75 -19.05
CA ASP A 286 11.02 2.81 -19.97
C ASP A 286 11.53 4.04 -19.21
N ALA A 287 10.95 4.32 -18.04
CA ALA A 287 11.45 5.34 -17.14
C ALA A 287 12.86 5.01 -16.62
N HIS A 288 13.21 3.74 -16.43
CA HIS A 288 14.57 3.36 -16.02
C HIS A 288 15.61 3.63 -17.09
N GLU A 289 15.23 3.45 -18.36
CA GLU A 289 16.13 3.67 -19.49
C GLU A 289 16.45 5.16 -19.76
N THR A 290 15.87 6.09 -19.00
CA THR A 290 16.22 7.53 -19.06
C THR A 290 17.49 7.85 -18.27
N LEU A 291 18.07 6.89 -17.53
CA LEU A 291 19.30 7.10 -16.77
C LEU A 291 20.42 7.65 -17.68
N PRO A 292 21.08 8.77 -17.28
CA PRO A 292 22.02 9.49 -18.14
C PRO A 292 23.32 8.72 -18.42
N THR A 293 23.58 7.65 -17.67
CA THR A 293 24.81 6.85 -17.76
C THR A 293 24.85 5.90 -18.94
N ASN A 294 23.70 5.56 -19.54
CA ASN A 294 23.63 4.52 -20.57
C ASN A 294 23.95 5.06 -21.97
N THR A 295 24.80 4.34 -22.70
CA THR A 295 25.04 4.58 -24.13
C THR A 295 23.77 4.29 -24.95
N ALA A 296 23.72 4.78 -26.19
CA ALA A 296 22.59 4.50 -27.09
C ALA A 296 22.43 3.00 -27.40
N ALA A 297 23.53 2.23 -27.40
CA ALA A 297 23.53 0.80 -27.67
C ALA A 297 22.98 0.00 -26.48
N GLU A 298 23.37 0.36 -25.26
CA GLU A 298 22.83 -0.23 -24.02
C GLU A 298 21.33 0.03 -23.92
N ARG A 299 20.89 1.28 -24.05
CA ARG A 299 19.45 1.60 -24.05
C ARG A 299 18.65 0.79 -25.07
N LYS A 300 19.17 0.62 -26.29
CA LYS A 300 18.49 -0.20 -27.31
C LYS A 300 18.37 -1.66 -26.89
N MET A 301 19.41 -2.23 -26.28
CA MET A 301 19.38 -3.58 -25.72
C MET A 301 18.32 -3.67 -24.61
N ASP A 302 18.34 -2.73 -23.67
CA ASP A 302 17.50 -2.75 -22.47
C ASP A 302 16.02 -2.59 -22.83
N PHE A 303 15.66 -1.63 -23.69
CA PHE A 303 14.31 -1.50 -24.25
C PHE A 303 13.83 -2.80 -24.94
N SER A 304 14.69 -3.43 -25.74
CA SER A 304 14.33 -4.68 -26.41
C SER A 304 14.11 -5.83 -25.42
N ASN A 305 15.00 -5.97 -24.44
CA ASN A 305 14.94 -7.02 -23.43
C ASN A 305 13.75 -6.83 -22.47
N ASN A 306 13.44 -5.59 -22.10
CA ASN A 306 12.24 -5.25 -21.35
C ASN A 306 10.98 -5.70 -22.12
N ARG A 307 10.87 -5.34 -23.41
CA ARG A 307 9.76 -5.79 -24.27
C ARG A 307 9.64 -7.32 -24.33
N VAL A 308 10.75 -8.03 -24.47
CA VAL A 308 10.75 -9.51 -24.47
C VAL A 308 10.22 -10.07 -23.14
N GLY A 309 10.62 -9.49 -22.00
CA GLY A 309 10.10 -9.86 -20.69
C GLY A 309 8.58 -9.72 -20.59
N ARG A 310 8.03 -8.60 -21.08
CA ARG A 310 6.56 -8.38 -21.14
C ARG A 310 5.86 -9.44 -21.99
N GLU A 311 6.42 -9.78 -23.15
CA GLU A 311 5.88 -10.80 -24.04
C GLU A 311 5.90 -12.21 -23.43
N TYR A 312 6.96 -12.58 -22.70
CA TYR A 312 6.98 -13.84 -21.97
C TYR A 312 5.88 -13.93 -20.92
N ALA A 313 5.60 -12.84 -20.20
CA ALA A 313 4.53 -12.80 -19.21
C ALA A 313 3.16 -12.96 -19.86
N LYS A 314 2.89 -12.28 -20.99
CA LYS A 314 1.63 -12.38 -21.74
C LYS A 314 1.38 -13.80 -22.27
N ARG A 315 2.44 -14.48 -22.68
CA ARG A 315 2.38 -15.87 -23.16
C ARG A 315 2.24 -16.90 -22.03
N GLY A 316 2.26 -16.48 -20.76
CA GLY A 316 2.18 -17.39 -19.62
C GLY A 316 3.40 -18.30 -19.47
N VAL A 317 4.57 -17.84 -19.92
CA VAL A 317 5.83 -18.59 -19.75
C VAL A 317 6.12 -18.77 -18.28
N SER A 318 6.46 -19.98 -17.83
CA SER A 318 6.86 -20.20 -16.43
C SER A 318 8.15 -19.45 -16.08
N ARG A 319 8.20 -18.88 -14.87
CA ARG A 319 9.36 -18.13 -14.34
C ARG A 319 10.66 -18.95 -14.45
N ASP A 320 10.63 -20.25 -14.18
CA ASP A 320 11.83 -21.10 -14.17
C ASP A 320 12.44 -21.28 -15.57
N ARG A 321 11.67 -20.98 -16.63
CA ARG A 321 12.12 -21.07 -18.01
C ARG A 321 12.78 -19.78 -18.52
N ILE A 322 12.67 -18.68 -17.79
CA ILE A 322 13.13 -17.36 -18.24
C ILE A 322 14.64 -17.35 -18.48
N LEU A 323 15.45 -17.91 -17.56
CA LEU A 323 16.90 -17.97 -17.75
C LEU A 323 17.30 -18.77 -18.99
N TRP A 324 16.63 -19.90 -19.24
CA TRP A 324 16.87 -20.70 -20.45
C TRP A 324 16.53 -19.90 -21.72
N LEU A 325 15.41 -19.16 -21.72
CA LEU A 325 15.02 -18.31 -22.84
C LEU A 325 16.00 -17.15 -23.05
N VAL A 326 16.48 -16.51 -21.98
CA VAL A 326 17.51 -15.47 -22.09
C VAL A 326 18.77 -15.99 -22.78
N ARG A 327 19.14 -17.25 -22.56
CA ARG A 327 20.30 -17.87 -23.21
C ARG A 327 20.04 -18.30 -24.66
N ASN A 328 18.82 -18.67 -25.03
CA ASN A 328 18.54 -19.38 -26.28
C ASN A 328 17.59 -18.65 -27.25
N ASP A 329 16.78 -17.70 -26.79
CA ASP A 329 15.85 -16.96 -27.66
C ASP A 329 16.61 -15.91 -28.47
N ARG A 330 16.37 -15.90 -29.79
CA ARG A 330 17.02 -14.97 -30.72
C ARG A 330 16.55 -13.52 -30.55
N ASN A 331 15.41 -13.30 -29.91
CA ASN A 331 14.87 -11.97 -29.65
C ASN A 331 15.54 -11.28 -28.46
N VAL A 332 16.32 -12.01 -27.65
CA VAL A 332 17.06 -11.46 -26.51
C VAL A 332 18.43 -10.97 -26.99
N ILE A 333 18.71 -9.69 -26.73
CA ILE A 333 19.99 -9.06 -27.03
C ILE A 333 20.89 -9.22 -25.80
N ARG A 334 22.02 -9.90 -25.95
CA ARG A 334 22.87 -10.30 -24.81
C ARG A 334 24.03 -9.34 -24.57
N HIS A 335 24.45 -8.63 -25.62
CA HIS A 335 25.47 -7.61 -25.56
C HIS A 335 25.01 -6.34 -26.30
N PRO A 336 25.37 -5.14 -25.82
CA PRO A 336 24.97 -3.88 -26.46
C PRO A 336 25.39 -3.77 -27.93
N LEU A 337 26.53 -4.38 -28.31
CA LEU A 337 27.02 -4.36 -29.68
C LEU A 337 26.12 -5.14 -30.65
N ASP A 338 25.43 -6.18 -30.17
CA ASP A 338 24.49 -6.97 -30.98
C ASP A 338 23.27 -6.12 -31.40
N ALA A 339 22.94 -5.09 -30.62
CA ALA A 339 21.83 -4.18 -30.90
C ALA A 339 22.07 -3.30 -32.15
N LYS A 340 23.31 -3.16 -32.62
CA LYS A 340 23.65 -2.36 -33.82
C LYS A 340 23.32 -3.08 -35.13
N VAL A 341 23.23 -4.40 -35.12
CA VAL A 341 23.10 -5.22 -36.34
C VAL A 341 21.63 -5.49 -36.70
N SER A 342 20.69 -5.25 -35.78
CA SER A 342 19.27 -5.54 -35.95
C SER A 342 18.47 -4.40 -36.61
N LEU A 343 18.96 -3.84 -37.73
CA LEU A 343 18.23 -2.89 -38.58
C LEU A 343 17.89 -3.51 -39.93
#